data_AF-A0A7S1MRD2-F1
#
_entry.id   AF-A0A7S1MRD2-F1
#
_cell.length_a   1.000
_cell.length_b   1.000
_cell.length_c   1.000
_cell.angle_alpha   90.00
_cell.angle_beta   90.00
_cell.angle_gamma   90.00
#
_symmetry.space_group_name_H-M   'P 1'
#
loop_
_entity.id
_entity.type
_entity.pdbx_description
1 polymer ?
#
loop_
_entity_poly.entity_id
_entity_poly.type
_entity_poly.pdbx_seq_one_letter_code
_entity_poly.pdbx_strand_id
1 'polypeptide(L)'
;MWGLVNFASGPGEVTRAVVDAGVTPFIVELAGAHPVPTVAENAAWALGNIAGDSTQLRDLVLGLGAVDAVNGAITRHASDPSSGALRIGLIRNCAWTLGNLMRGKPPPAREYVEPAIVLASSLLQNVSDDEVAIDALWCFAYASE
;
A
#
# COMPACT_ATOMS: atom_id res chain seq x y z
N MET A 1 -12.01 4.99 13.74
CA MET A 1 -10.84 4.96 12.84
C MET A 1 -9.70 4.10 13.40
N TRP A 2 -9.24 4.31 14.65
CA TRP A 2 -8.32 3.38 15.34
C TRP A 2 -8.86 1.92 15.44
N GLY A 3 -10.18 1.75 15.51
CA GLY A 3 -10.81 0.42 15.49
C GLY A 3 -10.71 -0.32 14.16
N LEU A 4 -10.93 0.35 13.02
CA LEU A 4 -10.96 -0.27 11.68
C LEU A 4 -9.58 -0.77 11.22
N VAL A 5 -8.52 -0.05 11.61
CA VAL A 5 -7.13 -0.36 11.26
C VAL A 5 -6.63 -1.59 12.05
N ASN A 6 -6.98 -1.70 13.35
CA ASN A 6 -6.67 -2.89 14.15
C ASN A 6 -7.43 -4.14 13.72
N PHE A 7 -8.57 -3.99 13.03
CA PHE A 7 -9.27 -5.14 12.46
C PHE A 7 -8.56 -5.65 11.19
N ALA A 8 -8.10 -4.79 10.28
CA ALA A 8 -7.44 -5.23 9.04
C ALA A 8 -6.09 -5.98 9.25
N SER A 9 -5.55 -6.02 10.47
CA SER A 9 -4.31 -6.72 10.84
C SER A 9 -4.50 -7.97 11.72
N GLY A 10 -5.74 -8.37 11.97
CA GLY A 10 -6.06 -9.62 12.67
C GLY A 10 -5.90 -10.86 11.78
N PRO A 11 -6.06 -12.08 12.33
CA PRO A 11 -6.10 -13.31 11.53
C PRO A 11 -7.13 -13.20 10.40
N GLY A 12 -6.91 -13.85 9.25
CA GLY A 12 -7.61 -13.60 7.97
C GLY A 12 -9.16 -13.57 7.98
N GLU A 13 -9.80 -14.04 9.04
CA GLU A 13 -11.23 -13.83 9.32
C GLU A 13 -11.60 -12.35 9.41
N VAL A 14 -10.71 -11.51 9.94
CA VAL A 14 -10.96 -10.08 10.12
C VAL A 14 -10.78 -9.29 8.82
N THR A 15 -9.80 -9.66 8.00
CA THR A 15 -9.62 -9.11 6.64
C THR A 15 -10.86 -9.34 5.79
N ARG A 16 -11.45 -10.55 5.86
CA ARG A 16 -12.70 -10.86 5.15
C ARG A 16 -13.89 -10.06 5.70
N ALA A 17 -14.03 -9.91 7.01
CA ALA A 17 -15.10 -9.11 7.58
C ALA A 17 -15.07 -7.64 7.11
N VAL A 18 -13.87 -7.06 6.95
CA VAL A 18 -13.69 -5.71 6.39
C VAL A 18 -14.13 -5.66 4.92
N VAL A 19 -13.76 -6.66 4.13
CA VAL A 19 -14.15 -6.74 2.71
C VAL A 19 -15.65 -6.97 2.56
N ASP A 20 -16.23 -7.88 3.33
CA ASP A 20 -17.66 -8.22 3.32
C ASP A 20 -18.53 -7.04 3.79
N ALA A 21 -18.00 -6.19 4.68
CA ALA A 21 -18.65 -4.95 5.09
C ALA A 21 -18.63 -3.86 3.99
N GLY A 22 -17.95 -4.09 2.87
CA GLY A 22 -17.92 -3.18 1.73
C GLY A 22 -17.09 -1.91 1.94
N VAL A 23 -16.21 -1.87 2.94
CA VAL A 23 -15.44 -0.67 3.27
C VAL A 23 -14.13 -0.52 2.49
N THR A 24 -13.71 -1.54 1.73
CA THR A 24 -12.44 -1.54 0.98
C THR A 24 -12.27 -0.33 0.04
N PRO A 25 -13.28 0.09 -0.76
CA PRO A 25 -13.14 1.28 -1.60
C PRO A 25 -12.85 2.56 -0.79
N PHE A 26 -13.46 2.67 0.40
CA PHE A 26 -13.21 3.79 1.31
C PHE A 26 -11.79 3.76 1.88
N ILE A 27 -11.23 2.58 2.17
CA ILE A 27 -9.83 2.45 2.60
C ILE A 27 -8.87 2.91 1.49
N VAL A 28 -9.16 2.55 0.23
CA VAL A 28 -8.37 3.02 -0.93
C VAL A 28 -8.42 4.54 -1.05
N GLU A 29 -9.60 5.14 -0.92
CA GLU A 29 -9.77 6.60 -0.94
C GLU A 29 -8.98 7.27 0.20
N LEU A 30 -9.08 6.75 1.42
CA LEU A 30 -8.36 7.27 2.59
C LEU A 30 -6.84 7.20 2.40
N ALA A 31 -6.32 6.12 1.82
CA ALA A 31 -4.88 5.98 1.57
C ALA A 31 -4.38 7.08 0.63
N GLY A 32 -5.06 7.31 -0.49
CA GLY A 32 -4.56 8.23 -1.53
C GLY A 32 -4.88 9.71 -1.32
N ALA A 33 -6.03 10.02 -0.69
CA ALA A 33 -6.57 11.38 -0.72
C ALA A 33 -6.63 12.06 0.65
N HIS A 34 -6.47 11.33 1.77
CA HIS A 34 -6.71 11.92 3.08
C HIS A 34 -5.64 12.97 3.45
N PRO A 35 -6.04 14.16 3.96
CA PRO A 35 -5.11 15.27 4.24
C PRO A 35 -4.22 15.04 5.46
N VAL A 36 -4.59 14.12 6.36
CA VAL A 36 -3.81 13.80 7.56
C VAL A 36 -2.87 12.61 7.26
N PRO A 37 -1.53 12.78 7.36
CA PRO A 37 -0.55 11.75 7.01
C PRO A 37 -0.75 10.43 7.78
N THR A 38 -1.02 10.51 9.08
CA THR A 38 -1.21 9.33 9.93
C THR A 38 -2.45 8.51 9.55
N VAL A 39 -3.46 9.13 8.96
CA VAL A 39 -4.64 8.41 8.45
C VAL A 39 -4.31 7.72 7.13
N ALA A 40 -3.62 8.41 6.22
CA ALA A 40 -3.15 7.84 4.97
C ALA A 40 -2.19 6.66 5.22
N GLU A 41 -1.31 6.78 6.21
CA GLU A 41 -0.35 5.75 6.63
C GLU A 41 -1.06 4.49 7.12
N ASN A 42 -2.03 4.66 8.01
CA ASN A 42 -2.82 3.55 8.53
C ASN A 42 -3.70 2.90 7.45
N ALA A 43 -4.23 3.69 6.53
CA ALA A 43 -5.02 3.18 5.41
C ALA A 43 -4.14 2.40 4.41
N ALA A 44 -2.96 2.91 4.07
CA ALA A 44 -1.98 2.19 3.25
C ALA A 44 -1.60 0.85 3.89
N TRP A 45 -1.27 0.86 5.18
CA TRP A 45 -0.98 -0.36 5.92
C TRP A 45 -2.13 -1.38 5.91
N ALA A 46 -3.38 -0.92 6.08
CA ALA A 46 -4.56 -1.78 5.97
C ALA A 46 -4.70 -2.38 4.57
N LEU A 47 -4.45 -1.61 3.49
CA LEU A 47 -4.44 -2.13 2.12
C LEU A 47 -3.36 -3.19 1.94
N GLY A 48 -2.16 -2.98 2.48
CA GLY A 48 -1.07 -3.94 2.44
C GLY A 48 -1.45 -5.27 3.10
N ASN A 49 -2.14 -5.24 4.25
CA ASN A 49 -2.64 -6.44 4.89
C ASN A 49 -3.73 -7.15 4.05
N ILE A 50 -4.68 -6.40 3.48
CA ILE A 50 -5.72 -6.98 2.61
C ILE A 50 -5.09 -7.66 1.39
N ALA A 51 -4.13 -6.98 0.74
CA ALA A 51 -3.41 -7.53 -0.40
C ALA A 51 -2.55 -8.75 -0.03
N GLY A 52 -1.96 -8.75 1.17
CA GLY A 52 -1.09 -9.81 1.65
C GLY A 52 -1.83 -11.10 2.07
N ASP A 53 -3.13 -11.06 2.30
CA ASP A 53 -3.92 -12.21 2.77
C ASP A 53 -4.11 -13.29 1.69
N SER A 54 -4.52 -12.89 0.49
CA SER A 54 -4.75 -13.81 -0.64
C SER A 54 -4.69 -13.10 -1.98
N THR A 55 -4.41 -13.84 -3.05
CA THR A 55 -4.36 -13.29 -4.41
C THR A 55 -5.72 -12.74 -4.86
N GLN A 56 -6.83 -13.32 -4.38
CA GLN A 56 -8.18 -12.79 -4.64
C GLN A 56 -8.38 -11.40 -4.03
N LEU A 57 -7.93 -11.21 -2.78
CA LEU A 57 -8.06 -9.90 -2.11
C LEU A 57 -7.06 -8.87 -2.64
N ARG A 58 -5.85 -9.31 -3.02
CA ARG A 58 -4.89 -8.51 -3.78
C ARG A 58 -5.52 -7.98 -5.07
N ASP A 59 -6.09 -8.86 -5.88
CA ASP A 59 -6.68 -8.48 -7.17
C ASP A 59 -7.90 -7.55 -6.99
N LEU A 60 -8.68 -7.76 -5.92
CA LEU A 60 -9.75 -6.84 -5.53
C LEU A 60 -9.22 -5.43 -5.27
N VAL A 61 -8.21 -5.27 -4.41
CA VAL A 61 -7.71 -3.92 -4.09
C VAL A 61 -6.98 -3.28 -5.27
N LEU A 62 -6.31 -4.08 -6.11
CA LEU A 62 -5.73 -3.61 -7.37
C LEU A 62 -6.81 -3.02 -8.29
N GLY A 63 -7.91 -3.75 -8.50
CA GLY A 63 -9.04 -3.28 -9.30
C GLY A 63 -9.75 -2.05 -8.73
N LEU A 64 -9.58 -1.76 -7.44
CA LEU A 64 -10.06 -0.54 -6.78
C LEU A 64 -9.10 0.65 -6.90
N GLY A 65 -7.93 0.49 -7.51
CA GLY A 65 -6.95 1.57 -7.71
C GLY A 65 -5.93 1.71 -6.57
N ALA A 66 -5.59 0.61 -5.87
CA ALA A 66 -4.65 0.66 -4.76
C ALA A 66 -3.26 1.22 -5.14
N VAL A 67 -2.76 0.95 -6.36
CA VAL A 67 -1.46 1.48 -6.80
C VAL A 67 -1.50 3.02 -6.92
N ASP A 68 -2.58 3.56 -7.48
CA ASP A 68 -2.79 5.01 -7.59
C ASP A 68 -2.96 5.67 -6.22
N ALA A 69 -3.65 4.98 -5.30
CA ALA A 69 -3.79 5.45 -3.93
C ALA A 69 -2.44 5.53 -3.21
N VAL A 70 -1.59 4.50 -3.34
CA VAL A 70 -0.24 4.51 -2.76
C VAL A 70 0.60 5.66 -3.35
N ASN A 71 0.55 5.86 -4.67
CA ASN A 71 1.23 6.98 -5.33
C ASN A 71 0.72 8.35 -4.85
N GLY A 72 -0.60 8.48 -4.70
CA GLY A 72 -1.26 9.67 -4.18
C GLY A 72 -0.84 10.00 -2.75
N ALA A 73 -0.72 8.99 -1.90
CA ALA A 73 -0.26 9.12 -0.52
C ALA A 73 1.17 9.68 -0.47
N ILE A 74 2.09 9.08 -1.23
CA ILE A 74 3.49 9.49 -1.31
C ILE A 74 3.56 10.93 -1.83
N THR A 75 2.93 11.23 -2.95
CA THR A 75 3.02 12.54 -3.62
C THR A 75 2.46 13.66 -2.75
N ARG A 76 1.31 13.44 -2.12
CA ARG A 76 0.61 14.44 -1.29
C ARG A 76 1.43 14.82 -0.06
N HIS A 77 2.03 13.83 0.60
CA HIS A 77 2.71 14.02 1.88
C HIS A 77 4.22 14.22 1.74
N ALA A 78 4.78 14.04 0.53
CA ALA A 78 6.19 14.31 0.24
C ALA A 78 6.56 15.80 0.34
N SER A 79 5.61 16.71 0.09
CA SER A 79 5.87 18.15 -0.03
C SER A 79 5.97 18.91 1.29
N ASP A 80 5.61 18.30 2.43
CA ASP A 80 5.71 18.96 3.74
C ASP A 80 7.11 18.76 4.35
N PRO A 81 7.94 19.81 4.48
CA PRO A 81 9.29 19.69 5.05
C PRO A 81 9.28 19.48 6.58
N SER A 82 8.18 19.78 7.26
CA SER A 82 8.06 19.73 8.72
C SER A 82 7.71 18.35 9.26
N SER A 83 7.35 17.41 8.38
CA SER A 83 6.79 16.10 8.74
C SER A 83 7.80 14.96 8.74
N GLY A 84 9.12 15.23 8.69
CA GLY A 84 10.21 14.26 8.44
C GLY A 84 9.99 12.82 8.96
N ALA A 85 9.79 12.62 10.26
CA ALA A 85 9.59 11.29 10.86
C ALA A 85 8.21 10.65 10.54
N LEU A 86 7.15 11.46 10.48
CA LEU A 86 5.81 10.98 10.08
C LEU A 86 5.78 10.62 8.59
N ARG A 87 6.49 11.39 7.77
CA ARG A 87 6.64 11.17 6.33
C ARG A 87 7.34 9.86 6.05
N ILE A 88 8.42 9.52 6.77
CA ILE A 88 9.14 8.27 6.51
C ILE A 88 8.31 7.04 6.92
N GLY A 89 7.54 7.10 8.01
CA GLY A 89 6.61 6.04 8.40
C GLY A 89 5.57 5.74 7.32
N LEU A 90 4.93 6.79 6.78
CA LEU A 90 4.02 6.67 5.63
C LEU A 90 4.71 6.03 4.41
N ILE A 91 5.91 6.50 4.03
CA ILE A 91 6.61 6.00 2.84
C ILE A 91 6.99 4.52 3.02
N ARG A 92 7.44 4.10 4.20
CA ARG A 92 7.73 2.69 4.51
C ARG A 92 6.48 1.83 4.35
N ASN A 93 5.35 2.23 4.94
CA ASN A 93 4.10 1.49 4.78
C ASN A 93 3.61 1.45 3.33
N CYS A 94 3.82 2.53 2.56
CA CYS A 94 3.51 2.57 1.14
C CYS A 94 4.39 1.60 0.34
N ALA A 95 5.71 1.56 0.59
CA ALA A 95 6.64 0.65 -0.06
C ALA A 95 6.30 -0.81 0.25
N TRP A 96 6.07 -1.14 1.52
CA TRP A 96 5.66 -2.47 1.96
C TRP A 96 4.34 -2.91 1.31
N THR A 97 3.35 -2.00 1.28
CA THR A 97 2.05 -2.25 0.63
C THR A 97 2.22 -2.54 -0.85
N LEU A 98 3.08 -1.78 -1.54
CA LEU A 98 3.38 -1.99 -2.95
C LEU A 98 3.98 -3.40 -3.20
N GLY A 99 4.86 -3.85 -2.32
CA GLY A 99 5.38 -5.23 -2.33
C GLY A 99 4.26 -6.27 -2.22
N ASN A 100 3.34 -6.10 -1.27
CA ASN A 100 2.19 -7.03 -1.12
C ASN A 100 1.24 -7.01 -2.31
N LEU A 101 1.05 -5.85 -2.96
CA LEU A 101 0.24 -5.76 -4.18
C LEU A 101 0.83 -6.56 -5.34
N MET A 102 2.15 -6.78 -5.36
CA MET A 102 2.82 -7.59 -6.39
C MET A 102 2.99 -9.06 -6.01
N ARG A 103 2.75 -9.41 -4.75
CA ARG A 103 3.05 -10.74 -4.20
C ARG A 103 2.06 -11.81 -4.66
N GLY A 104 2.55 -13.05 -4.78
CA GLY A 104 1.72 -14.27 -4.88
C GLY A 104 1.46 -14.74 -6.31
N LYS A 105 0.94 -15.98 -6.43
CA LYS A 105 0.67 -16.65 -7.71
C LYS A 105 -0.82 -17.00 -7.87
N PRO A 106 -1.42 -16.74 -9.05
CA PRO A 106 -0.83 -16.15 -10.26
C PRO A 106 -0.41 -14.67 -10.04
N PRO A 107 0.56 -14.16 -10.82
CA PRO A 107 1.02 -12.78 -10.69
C PRO A 107 -0.12 -11.79 -11.05
N PRO A 108 -0.06 -10.54 -10.57
CA PRO A 108 -1.00 -9.50 -10.98
C PRO A 108 -0.98 -9.27 -12.49
N ALA A 109 -2.07 -8.71 -13.02
CA ALA A 109 -2.10 -8.30 -14.42
C ALA A 109 -1.08 -7.19 -14.71
N ARG A 110 -0.51 -7.21 -15.92
CA ARG A 110 0.57 -6.30 -16.34
C ARG A 110 0.21 -4.81 -16.18
N GLU A 111 -1.06 -4.47 -16.34
CA GLU A 111 -1.58 -3.10 -16.15
C GLU A 111 -1.35 -2.55 -14.74
N TYR A 112 -1.27 -3.42 -13.72
CA TYR A 112 -0.94 -3.05 -12.35
C TYR A 112 0.56 -3.11 -12.06
N VAL A 113 1.26 -4.03 -12.72
CA VAL A 113 2.70 -4.23 -12.53
C VAL A 113 3.50 -3.02 -13.02
N GLU A 114 3.22 -2.51 -14.22
CA GLU A 114 4.02 -1.41 -14.79
C GLU A 114 4.03 -0.15 -13.91
N PRO A 115 2.89 0.38 -13.44
CA PRO A 115 2.88 1.53 -12.54
C PRO A 115 3.55 1.25 -11.19
N ALA A 116 3.40 0.04 -10.64
CA ALA A 116 4.03 -0.33 -9.38
C ALA A 116 5.57 -0.36 -9.50
N ILE A 117 6.11 -0.91 -10.59
CA ILE A 117 7.55 -0.94 -10.86
C ILE A 117 8.12 0.48 -11.04
N VAL A 118 7.39 1.36 -11.72
CA VAL A 118 7.79 2.77 -11.85
C VAL A 118 7.83 3.45 -10.48
N LEU A 119 6.82 3.22 -9.64
CA LEU A 119 6.76 3.80 -8.31
C LEU A 119 7.87 3.27 -7.39
N ALA A 120 8.11 1.96 -7.38
CA ALA A 120 9.19 1.34 -6.63
C ALA A 120 10.57 1.88 -7.07
N SER A 121 10.76 2.10 -8.38
CA SER A 121 11.99 2.70 -8.92
C SER A 121 12.19 4.13 -8.44
N SER A 122 11.12 4.92 -8.41
CA SER A 122 11.14 6.28 -7.89
C SER A 122 11.50 6.32 -6.40
N LEU A 123 10.96 5.39 -5.60
CA LEU A 123 11.30 5.29 -4.19
C LEU A 123 12.79 4.99 -3.97
N LEU A 124 13.35 4.02 -4.70
CA LEU A 124 14.78 3.69 -4.62
C LEU A 124 15.70 4.85 -4.98
N GLN A 125 15.30 5.69 -5.93
CA GLN A 125 16.12 6.80 -6.41
C GLN A 125 16.05 8.02 -5.51
N ASN A 126 14.89 8.26 -4.87
CA ASN A 126 14.59 9.53 -4.23
C ASN A 126 14.50 9.45 -2.71
N VAL A 127 14.48 8.25 -2.12
CA VAL A 127 14.36 8.04 -0.68
C VAL A 127 15.58 7.31 -0.14
N SER A 128 16.34 7.98 0.73
CA SER A 128 17.50 7.41 1.42
C SER A 128 17.09 6.74 2.73
N ASP A 129 16.49 5.55 2.64
CA ASP A 129 16.05 4.75 3.79
C ASP A 129 16.11 3.25 3.47
N ASP A 130 16.76 2.48 4.34
CA ASP A 130 17.04 1.06 4.09
C ASP A 130 15.76 0.20 4.04
N GLU A 131 14.78 0.50 4.88
CA GLU A 131 13.50 -0.25 4.91
C GLU A 131 12.73 -0.01 3.61
N VAL A 132 12.63 1.24 3.17
CA VAL A 132 12.02 1.59 1.87
C VAL A 132 12.73 0.88 0.72
N ALA A 133 14.06 0.83 0.75
CA ALA A 133 14.82 0.17 -0.30
C ALA A 133 14.57 -1.34 -0.33
N ILE A 134 14.53 -2.00 0.82
CA ILE A 134 14.24 -3.43 0.94
C ILE A 134 12.84 -3.75 0.39
N ASP A 135 11.82 -2.99 0.79
CA ASP A 135 10.44 -3.25 0.34
C ASP A 135 10.25 -2.96 -1.16
N ALA A 136 10.91 -1.92 -1.68
CA ALA A 136 10.93 -1.68 -3.12
C ALA A 136 11.59 -2.85 -3.87
N LEU A 137 12.69 -3.42 -3.35
CA LEU A 137 13.33 -4.61 -3.93
C LEU A 137 12.43 -5.85 -3.90
N TRP A 138 11.65 -6.04 -2.84
CA TRP A 138 10.63 -7.10 -2.81
C TRP A 138 9.55 -6.91 -3.86
N CYS A 139 9.11 -5.67 -4.10
CA CYS A 139 8.17 -5.36 -5.19
C CYS A 139 8.73 -5.80 -6.55
N PHE A 140 10.00 -5.51 -6.86
CA PHE A 140 10.63 -5.97 -8.11
C PHE A 140 10.74 -7.49 -8.17
N ALA A 141 11.14 -8.13 -7.08
CA ALA A 141 11.27 -9.58 -7.01
C ALA A 141 9.95 -10.25 -7.37
N TYR A 142 8.86 -9.88 -6.70
CA TYR A 142 7.54 -10.48 -6.95
C TYR A 142 6.96 -10.13 -8.33
N ALA A 143 7.22 -8.93 -8.85
CA ALA A 143 6.80 -8.56 -10.19
C ALA A 143 7.54 -9.31 -11.31
N SER A 144 8.67 -9.94 -11.00
CA SER A 144 9.48 -10.71 -11.95
C SER A 144 9.24 -12.24 -11.92
N GLU A 145 8.43 -12.72 -10.97
CA GLU A 145 8.08 -14.14 -10.78
C GLU A 145 6.91 -14.64 -11.63
#